data_AF-A0A5D4SSN6-F1
#
_entry.id   AF-A0A5D4SSN6-F1
#
_cell.length_a   1.000
_cell.length_b   1.000
_cell.length_c   1.000
_cell.angle_alpha   90.00
_cell.angle_beta   90.00
_cell.angle_gamma   90.00
#
_symmetry.space_group_name_H-M   'P 1'
#
loop_
_entity.id
_entity.type
_entity.pdbx_description
1 polymer ?
#
loop_
_entity_poly.entity_id
_entity_poly.type
_entity_poly.pdbx_seq_one_letter_code
_entity_poly.pdbx_strand_id
1 'polypeptide(L)'
;MKRMEVAGVKSIGALFIGFMTYILGIVNEAVVVLIFFMLLDMGTGLLRSWLTKSWNSTVGMAGIIKKVTILILVGMAGGVEFVIASAGQDARGIVVLGVTSFFIVNEGISILENSAQLGLPIPPILYNALEKLHREPAGKEHFLERNPHLQELDKVELIKEVEVLQKEINLDKTDKQ
;
A
#
# COMPACT_ATOMS: atom_id res chain seq x y z
N MET A 1 15.31 29.47 6.39
CA MET A 1 14.69 28.80 7.57
C MET A 1 14.05 27.44 7.23
N LYS A 2 13.30 27.28 6.13
CA LYS A 2 12.61 26.00 5.79
C LYS A 2 13.47 24.74 5.60
N ARG A 3 14.76 24.82 5.22
CA ARG A 3 15.61 23.62 5.00
C ARG A 3 16.14 23.00 6.30
N MET A 4 16.37 23.83 7.33
CA MET A 4 16.89 23.35 8.62
C MET A 4 15.79 22.72 9.48
N GLU A 5 14.54 23.17 9.35
CA GLU A 5 13.39 22.53 10.00
C GLU A 5 13.15 21.13 9.41
N VAL A 6 13.23 20.99 8.08
CA VAL A 6 13.09 19.69 7.41
C VAL A 6 14.27 18.76 7.72
N ALA A 7 15.48 19.30 7.86
CA ALA A 7 16.64 18.52 8.31
C ALA A 7 16.50 18.09 9.77
N GLY A 8 16.03 18.98 10.65
CA GLY A 8 15.78 18.72 12.07
C GLY A 8 14.72 17.64 12.30
N VAL A 9 13.60 17.72 11.58
CA VAL A 9 12.53 16.71 11.62
C VAL A 9 13.05 15.35 11.11
N LYS A 10 13.88 15.35 10.06
CA LYS A 10 14.52 14.13 9.54
C LYS A 10 15.51 13.51 10.53
N SER A 11 16.32 14.32 11.21
CA SER A 11 17.27 13.83 12.22
C SER A 11 16.59 13.33 13.48
N ILE A 12 15.52 13.99 13.93
CA ILE A 12 14.73 13.53 15.08
C ILE A 12 14.02 12.22 14.76
N GLY A 13 13.46 12.09 13.54
CA GLY A 13 12.87 10.84 13.08
C GLY A 13 13.90 9.70 13.00
N ALA A 14 15.09 9.95 12.48
CA ALA A 14 16.16 8.94 12.41
C ALA A 14 16.65 8.52 13.80
N LEU A 15 16.80 9.46 14.73
CA LEU A 15 17.17 9.17 16.12
C LEU A 15 16.05 8.41 16.86
N PHE A 16 14.79 8.77 16.65
CA PHE A 16 13.64 8.09 17.24
C PHE A 16 13.48 6.67 16.69
N ILE A 17 13.63 6.49 15.38
CA ILE A 17 13.62 5.17 14.74
C ILE A 17 14.79 4.33 15.26
N GLY A 18 16.01 4.86 15.27
CA GLY A 18 17.19 4.15 15.79
C GLY A 18 17.07 3.79 17.27
N PHE A 19 16.51 4.68 18.09
CA PHE A 19 16.26 4.46 19.51
C PHE A 19 15.15 3.42 19.74
N MET A 20 14.08 3.42 18.93
CA MET A 20 13.04 2.39 18.94
C MET A 20 13.59 1.03 18.50
N THR A 21 14.41 0.98 17.44
CA THR A 21 15.08 -0.25 16.99
C THR A 21 16.00 -0.83 18.08
N TYR A 22 16.68 0.04 18.84
CA TYR A 22 17.54 -0.36 19.97
C TYR A 22 16.75 -0.87 21.18
N ILE A 23 15.68 -0.17 21.60
CA ILE A 23 14.85 -0.56 22.76
C ILE A 23 14.07 -1.85 22.52
N LEU A 24 13.64 -2.09 21.29
CA LEU A 24 12.78 -3.22 20.99
C LEU A 24 13.55 -4.55 20.84
N GLY A 25 14.89 -4.53 20.69
CA GLY A 25 15.68 -5.75 20.46
C GLY A 25 15.33 -6.49 19.15
N ILE A 26 14.50 -5.89 18.29
CA ILE A 26 13.96 -6.44 17.04
C ILE A 26 14.92 -6.14 15.88
N VAL A 27 16.22 -6.34 16.05
CA VAL A 27 17.07 -6.54 14.88
C VAL A 27 16.95 -8.02 14.49
N ASN A 28 15.74 -8.38 14.08
CA ASN A 28 15.47 -9.65 13.44
C ASN A 28 15.82 -9.49 11.95
N GLU A 29 16.41 -10.51 11.35
CA GLU A 29 16.81 -10.56 9.95
C GLU A 29 15.65 -10.10 9.03
N ALA A 30 14.42 -10.47 9.38
CA ALA A 30 13.21 -10.07 8.67
C ALA A 30 12.95 -8.55 8.64
N VAL A 31 13.22 -7.82 9.73
CA VAL A 31 13.05 -6.35 9.77
C VAL A 31 14.12 -5.68 8.90
N VAL A 32 15.34 -6.20 8.91
CA VAL A 32 16.44 -5.70 8.06
C VAL A 32 16.10 -5.87 6.58
N VAL A 33 15.58 -7.04 6.19
CA VAL A 33 15.12 -7.30 4.82
C VAL A 33 13.98 -6.35 4.44
N LEU A 34 13.01 -6.13 5.33
CA LEU A 34 11.92 -5.19 5.08
C LEU A 34 12.42 -3.77 4.81
N ILE A 35 13.35 -3.27 5.63
CA ILE A 35 13.95 -1.94 5.43
C ILE A 35 14.67 -1.87 4.08
N PHE A 36 15.41 -2.93 3.70
CA PHE A 36 16.05 -3.00 2.39
C PHE A 36 15.03 -2.92 1.24
N PHE A 37 13.93 -3.68 1.31
CA PHE A 37 12.87 -3.61 0.31
C PHE A 37 12.20 -2.23 0.25
N MET A 38 11.97 -1.58 1.39
CA MET A 38 11.43 -0.21 1.42
C MET A 38 12.35 0.80 0.73
N LEU A 39 13.67 0.66 0.89
CA LEU A 39 14.67 1.50 0.23
C LEU A 39 14.72 1.24 -1.28
N LEU A 40 14.67 -0.03 -1.71
CA LEU A 40 14.59 -0.38 -3.13
C LEU A 40 13.32 0.17 -3.77
N ASP A 41 12.17 0.06 -3.10
CA ASP A 41 10.92 0.63 -3.59
C ASP A 41 11.00 2.15 -3.73
N MET A 42 11.56 2.83 -2.72
CA MET A 42 11.76 4.28 -2.80
C MET A 42 12.69 4.67 -3.95
N GLY A 43 13.77 3.89 -4.17
CA GLY A 43 14.70 4.10 -5.27
C GLY A 43 14.04 3.88 -6.64
N THR A 44 13.31 2.78 -6.82
CA THR A 44 12.60 2.47 -8.08
C THR A 44 11.49 3.46 -8.38
N GLY A 45 10.74 3.90 -7.36
CA GLY A 45 9.74 4.97 -7.49
C GLY A 45 10.35 6.32 -7.89
N LEU A 46 11.54 6.64 -7.36
CA LEU A 46 12.28 7.84 -7.75
C LEU A 46 12.78 7.77 -9.19
N LEU A 47 13.35 6.63 -9.59
CA LEU A 47 13.81 6.38 -10.96
C LEU A 47 12.66 6.49 -11.96
N ARG A 48 11.51 5.88 -11.64
CA ARG A 48 10.27 5.99 -12.40
C ARG A 48 9.89 7.45 -12.59
N SER A 49 9.73 8.21 -11.50
CA SER A 49 9.30 9.61 -11.54
C SER A 49 10.25 10.51 -12.33
N TRP A 50 11.56 10.22 -12.28
CA TRP A 50 12.57 10.93 -13.05
C TRP A 50 12.46 10.66 -14.56
N LEU A 51 12.29 9.40 -14.96
CA LEU A 51 12.14 9.02 -16.37
C LEU A 51 10.80 9.46 -16.97
N THR A 52 9.71 9.38 -16.21
CA THR A 52 8.38 9.83 -16.65
C THR A 52 8.17 11.33 -16.52
N LYS A 53 9.16 12.08 -16.01
CA LYS A 53 9.10 13.52 -15.71
C LYS A 53 7.90 13.94 -14.85
N SER A 54 7.31 13.00 -14.10
CA SER A 54 6.09 13.22 -13.32
C SER A 54 6.41 13.39 -11.83
N TRP A 55 7.16 14.43 -11.51
CA TRP A 55 7.54 14.74 -10.12
C TRP A 55 6.37 15.39 -9.38
N ASN A 56 5.68 14.60 -8.55
CA ASN A 56 4.66 15.08 -7.64
C ASN A 56 5.10 14.83 -6.19
N SER A 57 5.47 15.89 -5.48
CA SER A 57 5.91 15.82 -4.08
C SER A 57 4.83 15.29 -3.14
N THR A 58 3.55 15.48 -3.47
CA THR A 58 2.42 14.95 -2.68
C THR A 58 2.40 13.42 -2.75
N VAL A 59 2.68 12.84 -3.92
CA VAL A 59 2.77 11.39 -4.10
C VAL A 59 3.98 10.84 -3.35
N GLY A 60 5.13 11.53 -3.41
CA GLY A 60 6.32 11.15 -2.65
C GLY A 60 6.10 11.18 -1.14
N MET A 61 5.43 12.22 -0.62
CA MET A 61 5.10 12.33 0.81
C MET A 61 4.13 11.23 1.25
N ALA A 62 3.11 10.92 0.45
CA ALA A 62 2.19 9.82 0.72
C ALA A 62 2.92 8.48 0.81
N GLY A 63 3.92 8.24 -0.05
CA GLY A 63 4.78 7.07 0.01
C GLY A 63 5.58 6.97 1.32
N ILE A 64 6.14 8.09 1.80
CA ILE A 64 6.86 8.13 3.08
C ILE A 64 5.91 7.84 4.24
N ILE A 65 4.73 8.46 4.26
CA ILE A 65 3.71 8.22 5.30
C ILE A 65 3.34 6.73 5.35
N LYS A 66 3.11 6.10 4.18
CA LYS A 66 2.82 4.66 4.10
C LYS A 66 3.93 3.82 4.75
N LYS A 67 5.20 4.10 4.43
CA LYS A 67 6.35 3.36 4.99
C LYS A 67 6.50 3.55 6.50
N VAL A 68 6.27 4.76 7.02
CA VAL A 68 6.26 5.02 8.46
C VAL A 68 5.14 4.23 9.15
N THR A 69 3.95 4.19 8.56
CA THR A 69 2.83 3.38 9.09
C THR A 69 3.17 1.89 9.13
N ILE A 70 3.87 1.36 8.12
CA ILE A 70 4.35 -0.03 8.13
C ILE A 70 5.28 -0.28 9.33
N LEU A 71 6.24 0.62 9.59
CA LEU A 71 7.15 0.48 10.73
C LEU A 71 6.41 0.50 12.08
N ILE A 72 5.37 1.32 12.21
CA ILE A 72 4.50 1.33 13.40
C ILE A 72 3.81 -0.02 13.58
N LEU A 73 3.28 -0.62 12.51
CA LEU A 73 2.61 -1.93 12.57
C LEU A 73 3.60 -3.06 12.92
N VAL A 74 4.84 -2.99 12.43
CA VAL A 74 5.90 -3.93 12.81
C VAL A 74 6.28 -3.77 14.29
N GLY A 75 6.38 -2.53 14.78
CA GLY A 75 6.61 -2.26 16.21
C GLY A 75 5.47 -2.80 17.08
N MET A 76 4.22 -2.65 16.63
CA MET A 76 3.05 -3.23 17.30
C MET A 76 3.13 -4.76 17.33
N ALA A 77 3.53 -5.42 16.24
CA ALA A 77 3.74 -6.86 16.20
C ALA A 77 4.79 -7.33 17.21
N GLY A 78 5.90 -6.57 17.34
CA GLY A 78 6.91 -6.83 18.36
C GLY A 78 6.38 -6.66 19.78
N GLY A 79 5.54 -5.65 20.02
CA GLY A 79 4.85 -5.48 21.30
C GLY A 79 3.92 -6.64 21.65
N VAL A 80 3.16 -7.16 20.67
CA VAL A 80 2.32 -8.36 20.85
C VAL A 80 3.17 -9.58 21.19
N GLU A 81 4.27 -9.79 20.46
CA GLU A 81 5.19 -10.90 20.69
C GLU A 81 5.83 -10.83 22.09
N PHE A 82 6.19 -9.64 22.55
CA PHE A 82 6.69 -9.41 23.91
C PHE A 82 5.69 -9.81 25.00
N VAL A 83 4.40 -9.49 24.82
CA VAL A 83 3.34 -9.88 25.75
C VAL A 83 3.16 -11.40 25.78
N ILE A 84 3.20 -12.04 24.61
CA ILE A 84 3.09 -13.51 24.49
C ILE A 84 4.28 -14.20 25.18
N ALA A 85 5.50 -13.73 24.93
CA ALA A 85 6.71 -14.22 25.59
C ALA A 85 6.65 -14.06 27.11
N SER A 86 6.15 -12.91 27.59
CA SER A 86 5.98 -12.62 29.02
C SER A 86 4.95 -13.54 29.69
N ALA A 87 4.02 -14.13 28.94
CA ALA A 87 3.06 -15.14 29.41
C ALA A 87 3.63 -16.57 29.44
N GLY A 88 4.95 -16.75 29.20
CA GLY A 88 5.61 -18.06 29.21
C GLY A 88 5.45 -18.86 27.92
N GLN A 89 4.97 -18.23 26.85
CA GLN A 89 4.92 -18.82 25.51
C GLN A 89 5.91 -18.05 24.63
N ASP A 90 7.09 -18.60 24.38
CA ASP A 90 8.03 -17.97 23.45
C ASP A 90 7.59 -18.24 22.01
N ALA A 91 7.05 -17.21 21.36
CA ALA A 91 6.63 -17.25 19.97
C ALA A 91 7.81 -17.20 18.97
N ARG A 92 9.06 -17.07 19.45
CA ARG A 92 10.31 -17.14 18.68
C ARG A 92 10.37 -16.21 17.46
N GLY A 93 9.68 -15.08 17.51
CA GLY A 93 9.66 -14.10 16.42
C GLY A 93 8.65 -14.41 15.32
N ILE A 94 7.76 -15.40 15.48
CA ILE A 94 6.79 -15.80 14.43
C ILE A 94 5.83 -14.66 14.11
N VAL A 95 5.39 -13.89 15.12
CA VAL A 95 4.42 -12.80 14.91
C VAL A 95 5.07 -11.68 14.11
N VAL A 96 6.25 -11.23 14.54
CA VAL A 96 7.05 -10.23 13.82
C VAL A 96 7.39 -10.72 12.41
N LEU A 97 7.82 -11.98 12.25
CA LEU A 97 8.16 -12.57 10.96
C LEU A 97 6.97 -12.59 10.01
N GLY A 98 5.78 -12.96 10.48
CA GLY A 98 4.56 -12.99 9.66
C GLY A 98 4.18 -11.59 9.17
N VAL A 99 4.17 -10.60 10.08
CA VAL A 99 3.83 -9.21 9.75
C VAL A 99 4.86 -8.59 8.80
N THR A 100 6.15 -8.78 9.07
CA THR A 100 7.21 -8.26 8.20
C THR A 100 7.21 -8.93 6.82
N SER A 101 6.99 -10.24 6.74
CA SER A 101 6.90 -10.96 5.46
C SER A 101 5.76 -10.44 4.58
N PHE A 102 4.60 -10.15 5.16
CA PHE A 102 3.49 -9.51 4.45
C PHE A 102 3.91 -8.18 3.82
N PHE A 103 4.59 -7.33 4.58
CA PHE A 103 5.04 -6.03 4.07
C PHE A 103 6.21 -6.14 3.08
N ILE A 104 7.10 -7.12 3.22
CA ILE A 104 8.15 -7.40 2.22
C ILE A 104 7.52 -7.70 0.86
N VAL A 105 6.49 -8.55 0.83
CA VAL A 105 5.76 -8.86 -0.40
C VAL A 105 5.09 -7.60 -0.96
N ASN A 106 4.47 -6.78 -0.12
CA ASN A 106 3.84 -5.52 -0.54
C ASN A 106 4.84 -4.52 -1.16
N GLU A 107 6.03 -4.36 -0.58
CA GLU A 107 7.09 -3.54 -1.18
C GLU A 107 7.64 -4.18 -2.46
N GLY A 108 7.75 -5.51 -2.52
CA GLY A 108 8.12 -6.24 -3.73
C GLY A 108 7.15 -6.02 -4.89
N ILE A 109 5.84 -6.01 -4.62
CA ILE A 109 4.81 -5.68 -5.62
C ILE A 109 4.97 -4.24 -6.11
N SER A 110 5.22 -3.29 -5.21
CA SER A 110 5.45 -1.88 -5.56
C SER A 110 6.71 -1.69 -6.43
N ILE A 111 7.79 -2.42 -6.13
CA ILE A 111 9.01 -2.47 -6.95
C ILE A 111 8.71 -3.02 -8.35
N LEU A 112 7.96 -4.11 -8.44
CA LEU A 112 7.56 -4.70 -9.72
C LEU A 112 6.71 -3.73 -10.54
N GLU A 113 5.77 -3.03 -9.92
CA GLU A 113 4.96 -2.00 -10.58
C GLU A 113 5.83 -0.87 -11.14
N ASN A 114 6.74 -0.33 -10.32
CA ASN A 114 7.66 0.71 -10.77
C ASN A 114 8.56 0.21 -11.91
N SER A 115 9.03 -1.03 -11.84
CA SER A 115 9.86 -1.67 -12.87
C SER A 115 9.10 -1.89 -14.17
N ALA A 116 7.83 -2.28 -14.11
CA ALA A 116 6.96 -2.43 -15.27
C ALA A 116 6.84 -1.09 -16.03
N GLN A 117 6.63 -0.01 -15.27
CA GLN A 117 6.47 1.33 -15.83
C GLN A 117 7.78 1.93 -16.35
N LEU A 118 8.92 1.41 -15.90
CA LEU A 118 10.24 1.71 -16.46
C LEU A 118 10.52 0.95 -17.77
N GLY A 119 9.63 0.05 -18.20
CA GLY A 119 9.74 -0.71 -19.44
C GLY A 119 10.50 -2.03 -19.30
N LEU A 120 10.70 -2.54 -18.08
CA LEU A 120 11.25 -3.89 -17.91
C LEU A 120 10.23 -4.93 -18.40
N PRO A 121 10.67 -5.95 -19.16
CA PRO A 121 9.78 -7.02 -19.61
C PRO A 121 9.36 -7.89 -18.41
N ILE A 122 8.13 -7.72 -17.95
CA ILE A 122 7.54 -8.52 -16.86
C ILE A 122 6.67 -9.64 -17.47
N PRO A 123 6.81 -10.89 -16.99
CA PRO A 123 5.94 -11.99 -17.40
C PRO A 123 4.44 -11.67 -17.28
N PRO A 124 3.60 -12.06 -18.26
CA PRO A 124 2.17 -11.74 -18.25
C PRO A 124 1.42 -12.21 -17.00
N ILE A 125 1.86 -13.32 -16.40
CA ILE A 125 1.28 -13.87 -15.17
C ILE A 125 1.41 -12.88 -14.01
N LEU A 126 2.57 -12.23 -13.88
CA LEU A 126 2.83 -11.24 -12.84
C LEU A 126 2.05 -9.96 -13.12
N TYR A 127 2.02 -9.50 -14.38
CA TYR A 127 1.25 -8.32 -14.77
C TYR A 127 -0.24 -8.48 -14.46
N ASN A 128 -0.83 -9.64 -14.80
CA ASN A 128 -2.23 -9.95 -14.52
C ASN A 128 -2.52 -10.03 -13.02
N ALA A 129 -1.59 -10.54 -12.22
CA ALA A 129 -1.73 -10.56 -10.75
C ALA A 129 -1.71 -9.13 -10.16
N LEU A 130 -0.81 -8.27 -10.66
CA LEU A 130 -0.76 -6.85 -10.30
C LEU A 130 -2.05 -6.10 -10.69
N GLU A 131 -2.61 -6.41 -11.86
CA GLU A 131 -3.84 -5.78 -12.33
C GLU A 131 -5.06 -6.21 -11.49
N LYS A 132 -5.16 -7.50 -11.12
CA LYS A 132 -6.20 -7.99 -10.22
C LYS A 132 -6.14 -7.30 -8.85
N LEU A 133 -4.96 -7.17 -8.27
CA LEU A 133 -4.76 -6.43 -7.01
C LEU A 133 -5.21 -4.96 -7.10
N HIS A 134 -5.11 -4.33 -8.28
CA HIS A 134 -5.57 -2.96 -8.49
C HIS A 134 -7.10 -2.83 -8.61
N ARG A 135 -7.73 -3.85 -9.19
CA ARG A 135 -9.18 -3.93 -9.42
C ARG A 135 -9.95 -4.44 -8.20
N GLU A 136 -9.32 -5.23 -7.33
CA GLU A 136 -9.86 -5.72 -6.06
C GLU A 136 -9.13 -5.10 -4.86
N PRO A 137 -9.17 -3.78 -4.67
CA PRO A 137 -8.79 -3.21 -3.40
C PRO A 137 -9.84 -3.65 -2.38
N ALA A 138 -9.40 -4.32 -1.32
CA ALA A 138 -10.21 -4.68 -0.14
C ALA A 138 -10.73 -3.44 0.65
N GLY A 139 -11.12 -2.38 -0.03
CA GLY A 139 -11.53 -1.10 0.55
C GLY A 139 -11.93 0.03 -0.42
N LYS A 140 -11.92 -0.13 -1.77
CA LYS A 140 -12.50 0.93 -2.65
C LYS A 140 -14.03 0.83 -2.77
N GLU A 141 -14.64 -0.31 -2.45
CA GLU A 141 -16.10 -0.43 -2.45
C GLU A 141 -16.75 0.50 -1.40
N HIS A 142 -16.10 0.69 -0.25
CA HIS A 142 -16.54 1.65 0.78
C HIS A 142 -16.39 3.14 0.39
N PHE A 143 -15.64 3.47 -0.68
CA PHE A 143 -15.60 4.86 -1.16
C PHE A 143 -16.84 5.18 -2.02
N LEU A 144 -17.42 4.18 -2.68
CA LEU A 144 -18.67 4.33 -3.41
C LEU A 144 -19.86 4.52 -2.46
N GLU A 145 -19.82 3.97 -1.25
CA GLU A 145 -20.86 4.16 -0.22
C GLU A 145 -20.84 5.54 0.48
N ARG A 146 -19.87 6.40 0.18
CA ARG A 146 -19.72 7.72 0.82
C ARG A 146 -20.34 8.90 0.08
N ASN A 147 -20.99 8.68 -1.07
CA ASN A 147 -21.89 9.70 -1.60
C ASN A 147 -23.20 9.64 -0.78
N PRO A 148 -23.55 10.69 -0.01
CA PRO A 148 -24.76 10.69 0.83
C PRO A 148 -26.03 10.38 0.01
N HIS A 149 -26.05 10.83 -1.25
CA HIS A 149 -27.15 10.56 -2.19
C HIS A 149 -27.27 9.10 -2.64
N LEU A 150 -26.20 8.29 -2.58
CA LEU A 150 -26.27 6.88 -2.96
C LEU A 150 -26.85 6.00 -1.83
N GLN A 151 -26.93 6.50 -0.60
CA GLN A 151 -27.54 5.79 0.53
C GLN A 151 -29.07 5.91 0.56
N GLU A 152 -29.62 6.96 -0.06
CA GLU A 152 -31.07 7.17 -0.20
C GLU A 152 -31.69 6.42 -1.38
N LEU A 153 -30.86 5.91 -2.31
CA LEU A 153 -31.36 5.22 -3.49
C LEU A 153 -31.60 3.73 -3.19
N ASP A 154 -32.85 3.30 -3.30
CA ASP A 154 -33.20 1.88 -3.23
C ASP A 154 -32.53 1.13 -4.39
N LYS A 155 -31.72 0.12 -4.04
CA LYS A 155 -31.03 -0.73 -5.02
C LYS A 155 -32.01 -1.39 -6.00
N VAL A 156 -33.26 -1.63 -5.58
CA VAL A 156 -34.31 -2.20 -6.44
C VAL A 156 -34.77 -1.22 -7.52
N GLU A 157 -34.86 0.07 -7.19
CA GLU A 157 -35.22 1.15 -8.13
C GLU A 157 -34.14 1.30 -9.20
N LEU A 158 -32.86 1.35 -8.77
CA LEU A 158 -31.72 1.47 -9.66
C LEU A 158 -31.58 0.30 -10.64
N ILE A 159 -31.83 -0.93 -10.19
CA ILE A 159 -31.79 -2.11 -11.07
C ILE A 159 -32.88 -2.00 -12.15
N LYS A 160 -34.09 -1.54 -11.79
CA LYS A 160 -35.17 -1.32 -12.76
C LYS A 160 -34.83 -0.23 -13.78
N GLU A 161 -34.28 0.91 -13.33
CA GLU A 161 -33.87 1.98 -14.24
C GLU A 161 -32.77 1.51 -15.20
N VAL A 162 -31.79 0.75 -14.71
CA VAL A 162 -30.72 0.19 -15.55
C VAL A 162 -31.27 -0.82 -16.55
N GLU A 163 -32.22 -1.68 -16.17
CA GLU A 163 -32.87 -2.62 -17.10
C GLU A 163 -33.66 -1.89 -18.19
N VAL A 164 -34.37 -0.82 -17.85
CA VAL A 164 -35.11 0.02 -18.81
C VAL A 164 -34.15 0.70 -19.78
N LEU A 165 -33.08 1.32 -19.28
CA LEU A 165 -32.07 1.97 -20.11
C LEU A 165 -31.34 0.98 -21.02
N GLN A 166 -31.03 -0.22 -20.53
CA GLN A 166 -30.44 -1.27 -21.37
C GLN A 166 -31.40 -1.69 -22.49
N LYS A 167 -32.70 -1.74 -22.20
CA LYS A 167 -33.72 -2.07 -23.21
C LYS A 167 -33.84 -0.99 -24.28
N GLU A 168 -33.83 0.29 -23.89
CA GLU A 168 -33.84 1.43 -24.83
C GLU A 168 -32.59 1.47 -25.70
N ILE A 169 -31.42 1.27 -25.10
CA ILE A 169 -30.14 1.21 -25.83
C ILE A 169 -30.13 0.05 -26.84
N ASN A 170 -30.73 -1.09 -26.49
CA ASN A 170 -30.80 -2.24 -27.40
C ASN A 170 -31.83 -2.03 -28.51
N LEU A 171 -32.93 -1.32 -28.26
CA LEU A 171 -33.91 -0.92 -29.28
C LEU A 171 -33.30 0.07 -30.28
N ASP A 172 -32.61 1.11 -29.81
CA ASP A 172 -31.95 2.11 -30.69
C ASP A 172 -30.82 1.51 -31.54
N LYS A 173 -30.20 0.42 -31.08
CA LYS A 173 -29.23 -0.36 -31.88
C LYS A 173 -29.89 -1.23 -32.95
N THR A 174 -31.13 -1.63 -32.75
CA THR A 174 -31.88 -2.49 -33.68
C THR A 174 -32.54 -1.66 -34.78
N ASP A 175 -32.97 -0.43 -34.49
CA ASP A 175 -33.53 0.52 -35.46
C ASP A 175 -32.48 1.18 -36.40
N LYS A 176 -31.18 1.01 -36.10
CA LYS A 176 -30.06 1.56 -36.88
C LYS A 176 -29.36 0.52 -37.78
N GLN A 177 -29.93 -0.68 -37.93
CA GLN A 177 -29.55 -1.69 -38.93
C GLN A 177 -30.61 -1.79 -40.02
#